data_AF-A0A6J1DAU8-F1
#
_entry.id   AF-A0A6J1DAU8-F1
#
_cell.length_a   1.000
_cell.length_b   1.000
_cell.length_c   1.000
_cell.angle_alpha   90.00
_cell.angle_beta   90.00
_cell.angle_gamma   90.00
#
_symmetry.space_group_name_H-M   'P 1'
#
loop_
_entity.id
_entity.type
_entity.pdbx_description
1 polymer ?
#
loop_
_entity_poly.entity_id
_entity_poly.type
_entity_poly.pdbx_seq_one_letter_code
_entity_poly.pdbx_strand_id
1 'polypeptide(L)'
;MVSDSQAPKGVHADDQKWKVEDALRRAKWWYSTFHTVTAMIGAGVLSLPYAMAYLGWGPGAMVLFVSWCMTLNTMWQMIQLHECVPGTRFDRYIDLGRYAFGEKLGPWIVLPQQLIVQVGCDIVYIVTGGKCMKKFMEMACVNCVQIRQSYWIVMFGSIHFFLSQLPNFNSVAGVSLAAAVMSLSYSTIAWAGSLSRGRMENVSYAYKKTSVEDSMFRVFNALGQISFAYAGHAVALEIQATIPSTPAKPSRIPMWKGAVAAYFINAVCYFPVAFIGYWAFGQDVEDNILLNLQRPAWLIASANLMVVIHVIGSYQVYAMPVFDMMERMMMKRFNFRQGFCLRIITRSAYVASKCDVASDQEAKAIQWQMVDQLG
;
A
#
# COMPACT_ATOMS: atom_id res chain seq x y z
N MET A 1 22.28 -55.92 17.75
CA MET A 1 21.16 -55.65 16.82
C MET A 1 20.62 -54.27 17.15
N VAL A 2 20.50 -53.44 16.12
CA VAL A 2 20.33 -51.99 16.19
C VAL A 2 18.95 -51.64 16.77
N SER A 3 18.94 -50.70 17.72
CA SER A 3 17.73 -50.08 18.26
C SER A 3 17.15 -49.13 17.20
N ASP A 4 15.90 -49.38 16.80
CA ASP A 4 15.11 -48.44 15.98
C ASP A 4 14.93 -47.12 16.75
N SER A 5 15.54 -46.04 16.26
CA SER A 5 15.23 -44.69 16.72
C SER A 5 13.98 -44.20 16.01
N GLN A 6 12.89 -44.04 16.76
CA GLN A 6 11.72 -43.30 16.29
C GLN A 6 12.13 -41.84 16.04
N ALA A 7 12.04 -41.42 14.79
CA ALA A 7 12.17 -40.01 14.42
C ALA A 7 11.13 -39.17 15.18
N PRO A 8 11.49 -37.99 15.72
CA PRO A 8 10.58 -37.18 16.52
C PRO A 8 9.39 -36.70 15.67
N LYS A 9 8.17 -36.88 16.19
CA LYS A 9 6.86 -36.60 15.57
C LYS A 9 6.63 -35.16 15.06
N GLY A 10 7.59 -34.24 15.23
CA GLY A 10 7.53 -32.86 14.72
C GLY A 10 8.13 -32.66 13.33
N VAL A 11 9.12 -33.48 12.92
CA VAL A 11 9.87 -33.26 11.67
C VAL A 11 9.04 -33.58 10.42
N HIS A 12 8.24 -34.67 10.48
CA HIS A 12 7.39 -35.07 9.36
C HIS A 12 6.23 -34.11 9.07
N ALA A 13 5.71 -33.41 10.09
CA ALA A 13 4.58 -32.49 9.93
C ALA A 13 5.02 -31.16 9.28
N ASP A 14 6.18 -30.64 9.68
CA ASP A 14 6.77 -29.48 9.02
C ASP A 14 7.21 -29.85 7.59
N ASP A 15 7.93 -30.97 7.37
CA ASP A 15 8.36 -31.38 6.02
C ASP A 15 7.20 -31.59 5.03
N GLN A 16 6.05 -32.11 5.49
CA GLN A 16 4.86 -32.22 4.65
C GLN A 16 4.23 -30.86 4.36
N LYS A 17 4.18 -29.96 5.35
CA LYS A 17 3.69 -28.59 5.17
C LYS A 17 4.56 -27.81 4.19
N TRP A 18 5.89 -27.94 4.29
CA TRP A 18 6.85 -27.34 3.36
C TRP A 18 6.67 -27.84 1.93
N LYS A 19 6.49 -29.15 1.73
CA LYS A 19 6.23 -29.73 0.39
C LYS A 19 4.90 -29.27 -0.21
N VAL A 20 3.87 -29.08 0.61
CA VAL A 20 2.55 -28.58 0.15
C VAL A 20 2.61 -27.09 -0.16
N GLU A 21 3.31 -26.28 0.65
CA GLU A 21 3.51 -24.85 0.40
C GLU A 21 4.36 -24.62 -0.86
N ASP A 22 5.42 -25.41 -1.09
CA ASP A 22 6.21 -25.38 -2.32
C ASP A 22 5.39 -25.73 -3.57
N ALA A 23 4.49 -26.71 -3.48
CA ALA A 23 3.61 -27.09 -4.60
C ALA A 23 2.60 -25.99 -4.99
N LEU A 24 2.32 -25.03 -4.09
CA LEU A 24 1.40 -23.91 -4.32
C LEU A 24 2.09 -22.66 -4.87
N ARG A 25 3.43 -22.59 -4.83
CA ARG A 25 4.22 -21.48 -5.38
C ARG A 25 4.26 -21.59 -6.89
N ARG A 26 3.59 -20.67 -7.59
CA ARG A 26 3.50 -20.64 -9.07
C ARG A 26 3.77 -19.25 -9.66
N ALA A 27 4.10 -18.28 -8.82
CA ALA A 27 4.30 -16.90 -9.24
C ALA A 27 5.54 -16.77 -10.13
N LYS A 28 5.40 -16.02 -11.23
CA LYS A 28 6.50 -15.64 -12.14
C LYS A 28 6.96 -14.22 -11.83
N TRP A 29 8.07 -13.79 -12.42
CA TRP A 29 8.63 -12.44 -12.22
C TRP A 29 7.63 -11.29 -12.49
N TRP A 30 6.67 -11.49 -13.39
CA TRP A 30 5.65 -10.47 -13.68
C TRP A 30 4.56 -10.42 -12.62
N TYR A 31 4.36 -11.50 -11.84
CA TYR A 31 3.47 -11.48 -10.67
C TYR A 31 4.02 -10.57 -9.59
N SER A 32 5.32 -10.68 -9.29
CA SER A 32 5.94 -9.76 -8.35
C SER A 32 5.88 -8.33 -8.86
N THR A 33 6.05 -8.07 -10.16
CA THR A 33 5.90 -6.70 -10.71
C THR A 33 4.54 -6.09 -10.37
N PHE A 34 3.43 -6.72 -10.74
CA PHE A 34 2.13 -6.07 -10.51
C PHE A 34 1.77 -6.02 -9.02
N HIS A 35 2.17 -7.01 -8.21
CA HIS A 35 1.95 -6.95 -6.76
C HIS A 35 2.76 -5.82 -6.11
N THR A 36 4.03 -5.65 -6.51
CA THR A 36 4.87 -4.54 -6.04
C THR A 36 4.35 -3.19 -6.52
N VAL A 37 3.92 -3.07 -7.78
CA VAL A 37 3.26 -1.86 -8.30
C VAL A 37 1.99 -1.54 -7.52
N THR A 38 1.16 -2.54 -7.24
CA THR A 38 -0.08 -2.37 -6.46
C THR A 38 0.23 -1.91 -5.04
N ALA A 39 1.26 -2.49 -4.41
CA ALA A 39 1.67 -2.12 -3.06
C ALA A 39 2.24 -0.69 -2.99
N MET A 40 3.03 -0.28 -3.99
CA MET A 40 3.69 1.02 -4.00
C MET A 40 2.77 2.14 -4.50
N ILE A 41 2.25 2.01 -5.72
CA ILE A 41 1.56 3.08 -6.47
C ILE A 41 0.11 3.19 -6.00
N GLY A 42 -0.09 3.69 -4.79
CA GLY A 42 -1.41 3.93 -4.17
C GLY A 42 -1.73 5.40 -3.94
N ALA A 43 -2.54 5.68 -2.92
CA ALA A 43 -2.99 7.04 -2.58
C ALA A 43 -1.84 8.07 -2.46
N GLY A 44 -0.63 7.63 -2.08
CA GLY A 44 0.53 8.50 -1.92
C GLY A 44 0.99 9.22 -3.18
N VAL A 45 0.76 8.68 -4.38
CA VAL A 45 1.19 9.36 -5.63
C VAL A 45 0.39 10.64 -5.89
N LEU A 46 -0.89 10.66 -5.52
CA LEU A 46 -1.80 11.77 -5.75
C LEU A 46 -1.47 13.00 -4.87
N SER A 47 -0.78 12.78 -3.75
CA SER A 47 -0.35 13.82 -2.81
C SER A 47 1.09 14.28 -3.03
N LEU A 48 1.87 13.66 -3.92
CA LEU A 48 3.26 14.09 -4.18
C LEU A 48 3.37 15.57 -4.60
N PRO A 49 2.48 16.11 -5.47
CA PRO A 49 2.51 17.54 -5.81
C PRO A 49 2.28 18.43 -4.59
N TYR A 50 1.40 18.01 -3.69
CA TYR A 50 1.12 18.70 -2.43
C TYR A 50 2.33 18.69 -1.50
N ALA A 51 3.05 17.57 -1.39
CA ALA A 51 4.33 17.51 -0.68
C ALA A 51 5.37 18.48 -1.29
N MET A 52 5.44 18.58 -2.62
CA MET A 52 6.31 19.54 -3.31
C MET A 52 5.94 21.00 -3.00
N ALA A 53 4.66 21.29 -2.73
CA ALA A 53 4.22 22.64 -2.37
C ALA A 53 4.83 23.16 -1.06
N TYR A 54 5.16 22.26 -0.13
CA TYR A 54 5.81 22.60 1.15
C TYR A 54 7.33 22.50 1.10
N LEU A 55 7.87 21.58 0.30
CA LEU A 55 9.32 21.37 0.18
C LEU A 55 9.97 22.27 -0.89
N GLY A 56 9.18 22.81 -1.81
CA GLY A 56 9.66 23.56 -2.96
C GLY A 56 10.37 22.69 -4.01
N TRP A 57 10.82 23.32 -5.10
CA TRP A 57 11.48 22.62 -6.21
C TRP A 57 12.77 21.91 -5.80
N GLY A 58 13.70 22.63 -5.15
CA GLY A 58 15.02 22.09 -4.81
C GLY A 58 14.95 20.95 -3.78
N PRO A 59 14.57 21.24 -2.52
CA PRO A 59 14.47 20.21 -1.48
C PRO A 59 13.46 19.12 -1.83
N GLY A 60 12.31 19.47 -2.42
CA GLY A 60 11.30 18.49 -2.83
C GLY A 60 11.81 17.50 -3.88
N ALA A 61 12.44 17.98 -4.96
CA ALA A 61 12.99 17.10 -5.99
C ALA A 61 14.15 16.25 -5.46
N MET A 62 15.01 16.84 -4.61
CA MET A 62 16.09 16.10 -3.96
C MET A 62 15.55 14.97 -3.10
N VAL A 63 14.59 15.24 -2.21
CA VAL A 63 13.98 14.23 -1.33
C VAL A 63 13.30 13.15 -2.18
N LEU A 64 12.53 13.52 -3.21
CA LEU A 64 11.86 12.55 -4.08
C LEU A 64 12.85 11.60 -4.78
N PHE A 65 13.94 12.15 -5.33
CA PHE A 65 14.97 11.37 -6.02
C PHE A 65 15.79 10.51 -5.05
N VAL A 66 16.24 11.06 -3.92
CA VAL A 66 16.98 10.32 -2.90
C VAL A 66 16.12 9.21 -2.31
N SER A 67 14.85 9.48 -1.99
CA SER A 67 13.91 8.46 -1.52
C SER A 67 13.72 7.35 -2.56
N TRP A 68 13.59 7.67 -3.85
CA TRP A 68 13.50 6.65 -4.90
C TRP A 68 14.75 5.75 -4.97
N CYS A 69 15.95 6.34 -4.98
CA CYS A 69 17.21 5.60 -4.99
C CYS A 69 17.41 4.75 -3.72
N MET A 70 17.17 5.34 -2.55
CA MET A 70 17.33 4.69 -1.25
C MET A 70 16.36 3.51 -1.12
N THR A 71 15.09 3.71 -1.50
CA THR A 71 14.07 2.66 -1.39
C THR A 71 14.32 1.52 -2.38
N LEU A 72 14.81 1.81 -3.60
CA LEU A 72 15.24 0.77 -4.54
C LEU A 72 16.41 -0.06 -3.97
N ASN A 73 17.39 0.61 -3.37
CA ASN A 73 18.51 -0.07 -2.74
C ASN A 73 18.08 -0.92 -1.53
N THR A 74 17.21 -0.42 -0.66
CA THR A 74 16.72 -1.21 0.48
C THR A 74 15.78 -2.34 0.04
N MET A 75 15.05 -2.16 -1.06
CA MET A 75 14.26 -3.23 -1.69
C MET A 75 15.18 -4.34 -2.19
N TRP A 76 16.29 -4.00 -2.86
CA TRP A 76 17.31 -4.96 -3.26
C TRP A 76 17.85 -5.75 -2.06
N GLN A 77 18.23 -5.05 -0.98
CA GLN A 77 18.74 -5.69 0.24
C GLN A 77 17.73 -6.67 0.81
N MET A 78 16.45 -6.28 0.91
CA MET A 78 15.40 -7.16 1.42
C MET A 78 15.23 -8.42 0.56
N ILE A 79 15.31 -8.29 -0.77
CA ILE A 79 15.21 -9.43 -1.69
C ILE A 79 16.38 -10.41 -1.51
N GLN A 80 17.59 -9.90 -1.25
CA GLN A 80 18.75 -10.75 -0.96
C GLN A 80 18.62 -11.44 0.41
N LEU A 81 18.08 -10.75 1.41
CA LEU A 81 17.93 -11.26 2.76
C LEU A 81 16.90 -12.39 2.86
N HIS A 82 15.97 -12.52 1.93
CA HIS A 82 14.99 -13.62 1.92
C HIS A 82 15.66 -15.02 1.87
N GLU A 83 16.85 -15.15 1.26
CA GLU A 83 17.56 -16.41 1.07
C GLU A 83 19.05 -16.27 1.41
N CYS A 84 19.38 -15.45 2.42
CA CYS A 84 20.77 -15.18 2.78
C CYS A 84 21.49 -16.37 3.44
N VAL A 85 20.73 -17.34 3.96
CA VAL A 85 21.25 -18.58 4.55
C VAL A 85 20.96 -19.75 3.61
N PRO A 86 21.97 -20.52 3.18
CA PRO A 86 21.75 -21.69 2.33
C PRO A 86 20.76 -22.67 2.96
N GLY A 87 19.69 -23.01 2.22
CA GLY A 87 18.66 -23.95 2.67
C GLY A 87 17.53 -23.33 3.51
N THR A 88 17.63 -22.07 3.91
CA THR A 88 16.59 -21.39 4.70
C THR A 88 15.97 -20.25 3.89
N ARG A 89 14.63 -20.16 3.93
CA ARG A 89 13.86 -19.06 3.31
C ARG A 89 13.10 -18.29 4.39
N PHE A 90 13.24 -16.96 4.37
CA PHE A 90 12.52 -16.07 5.27
C PHE A 90 11.28 -15.48 4.58
N ASP A 91 10.22 -16.29 4.51
CA ASP A 91 8.97 -15.94 3.81
C ASP A 91 8.18 -14.80 4.48
N ARG A 92 8.48 -14.49 5.75
CA ARG A 92 7.84 -13.43 6.51
C ARG A 92 8.88 -12.50 7.10
N TYR A 93 8.52 -11.22 7.18
CA TYR A 93 9.40 -10.22 7.76
C TYR A 93 9.73 -10.51 9.23
N ILE A 94 8.75 -11.02 9.99
CA ILE A 94 8.99 -11.45 11.38
C ILE A 94 10.03 -12.57 11.49
N ASP A 95 10.12 -13.47 10.51
CA ASP A 95 11.07 -14.58 10.54
C ASP A 95 12.50 -14.09 10.25
N LEU A 96 12.64 -13.17 9.29
CA LEU A 96 13.89 -12.47 9.06
C LEU A 96 14.31 -11.64 10.30
N GLY A 97 13.35 -11.00 10.96
CA GLY A 97 13.58 -10.27 12.20
C GLY A 97 14.10 -11.15 13.33
N ARG A 98 13.52 -12.35 13.52
CA ARG A 98 14.01 -13.35 14.49
C ARG A 98 15.44 -13.76 14.21
N TYR A 99 15.78 -13.97 12.94
CA TYR A 99 17.13 -14.33 12.55
C TYR A 99 18.13 -13.20 12.81
N ALA A 100 17.79 -11.96 12.44
CA ALA A 100 18.70 -10.82 12.53
C ALA A 100 18.93 -10.31 13.97
N PHE A 101 17.88 -10.29 14.81
CA PHE A 101 17.92 -9.69 16.14
C PHE A 101 17.67 -10.69 17.28
N GLY A 102 17.45 -11.96 16.97
CA GLY A 102 17.15 -13.03 17.93
C GLY A 102 15.65 -13.26 18.15
N GLU A 103 15.32 -14.42 18.72
CA GLU A 103 13.95 -14.96 18.87
C GLU A 103 12.98 -14.04 19.63
N LYS A 104 13.48 -13.28 20.60
CA LYS A 104 12.67 -12.36 21.40
C LYS A 104 12.68 -10.94 20.83
N LEU A 105 13.86 -10.36 20.63
CA LEU A 105 13.99 -8.95 20.24
C LEU A 105 13.55 -8.68 18.79
N GLY A 106 13.79 -9.64 17.87
CA GLY A 106 13.42 -9.50 16.46
C GLY A 106 11.94 -9.22 16.22
N PRO A 107 11.02 -10.08 16.71
CA PRO A 107 9.60 -9.82 16.64
C PRO A 107 9.17 -8.50 17.28
N TRP A 108 9.78 -8.11 18.42
CA TRP A 108 9.45 -6.88 19.12
C TRP A 108 9.82 -5.61 18.33
N ILE A 109 10.86 -5.66 17.50
CA ILE A 109 11.27 -4.53 16.66
C ILE A 109 10.46 -4.51 15.36
N VAL A 110 10.43 -5.63 14.63
CA VAL A 110 9.90 -5.67 13.26
C VAL A 110 8.37 -5.62 13.23
N LEU A 111 7.70 -6.34 14.13
CA LEU A 111 6.25 -6.51 14.06
C LEU A 111 5.47 -5.21 14.25
N PRO A 112 5.79 -4.34 15.25
CA PRO A 112 5.08 -3.07 15.38
C PRO A 112 5.23 -2.18 14.14
N GLN A 113 6.44 -2.09 13.57
CA GLN A 113 6.71 -1.29 12.38
C GLN A 113 5.94 -1.82 11.16
N GLN A 114 6.00 -3.14 10.93
CA GLN A 114 5.29 -3.79 9.83
C GLN A 114 3.77 -3.60 9.95
N LEU A 115 3.22 -3.75 11.16
CA LEU A 115 1.79 -3.58 11.41
C LEU A 115 1.34 -2.13 11.30
N ILE A 116 2.12 -1.16 11.76
CA ILE A 116 1.80 0.26 11.58
C ILE A 116 1.65 0.59 10.09
N VAL A 117 2.57 0.09 9.25
CA VAL A 117 2.50 0.33 7.81
C VAL A 117 1.30 -0.39 7.19
N GLN A 118 1.12 -1.69 7.44
CA GLN A 118 0.04 -2.47 6.83
C GLN A 118 -1.35 -1.98 7.26
N VAL A 119 -1.57 -1.85 8.57
CA VAL A 119 -2.84 -1.35 9.13
C VAL A 119 -3.09 0.11 8.73
N GLY A 120 -2.04 0.94 8.75
CA GLY A 120 -2.13 2.33 8.33
C GLY A 120 -2.54 2.48 6.87
N CYS A 121 -1.91 1.71 5.97
CA CYS A 121 -2.28 1.69 4.55
C CYS A 121 -3.74 1.27 4.36
N ASP A 122 -4.18 0.20 5.04
CA ASP A 122 -5.55 -0.29 4.96
C ASP A 122 -6.60 0.77 5.37
N ILE A 123 -6.32 1.55 6.42
CA ILE A 123 -7.19 2.66 6.87
C ILE A 123 -7.20 3.77 5.81
N VAL A 124 -6.02 4.20 5.34
CA VAL A 124 -5.88 5.25 4.32
C VAL A 124 -6.61 4.85 3.03
N TYR A 125 -6.56 3.58 2.64
CA TYR A 125 -7.26 3.07 1.46
C TYR A 125 -8.78 3.04 1.63
N ILE A 126 -9.30 2.70 2.81
CA ILE A 126 -10.74 2.79 3.09
C ILE A 126 -11.23 4.25 3.00
N VAL A 127 -10.49 5.19 3.60
CA VAL A 127 -10.81 6.63 3.53
C VAL A 127 -10.72 7.15 2.08
N THR A 128 -9.62 6.84 1.39
CA THR A 128 -9.37 7.29 0.01
C THR A 128 -10.41 6.74 -0.96
N GLY A 129 -10.74 5.44 -0.84
CA GLY A 129 -11.77 4.79 -1.63
C GLY A 129 -13.14 5.43 -1.43
N GLY A 130 -13.52 5.69 -0.17
CA GLY A 130 -14.74 6.42 0.14
C GLY A 130 -14.77 7.84 -0.46
N LYS A 131 -13.66 8.59 -0.38
CA LYS A 131 -13.57 9.96 -0.94
C LYS A 131 -13.70 9.96 -2.45
N CYS A 132 -12.99 9.06 -3.13
CA CYS A 132 -13.05 8.94 -4.58
C CYS A 132 -14.42 8.44 -5.05
N MET A 133 -15.05 7.51 -4.32
CA MET A 133 -16.39 7.01 -4.64
C MET A 133 -17.44 8.12 -4.50
N LYS A 134 -17.37 8.94 -3.44
CA LYS A 134 -18.23 10.14 -3.31
C LYS A 134 -18.03 11.08 -4.48
N LYS A 135 -16.78 11.43 -4.79
CA LYS A 135 -16.44 12.36 -5.88
C LYS A 135 -16.93 11.88 -7.24
N PHE A 136 -16.77 10.58 -7.53
CA PHE A 136 -17.31 9.98 -8.74
C PHE A 136 -18.84 10.17 -8.82
N MET A 137 -19.56 9.88 -7.74
CA MET A 137 -21.03 9.96 -7.73
C MET A 137 -21.54 11.41 -7.82
N GLU A 138 -20.88 12.36 -7.17
CA GLU A 138 -21.17 13.80 -7.30
C GLU A 138 -20.99 14.28 -8.75
N MET A 139 -20.01 13.74 -9.48
CA MET A 139 -19.76 14.10 -10.88
C MET A 139 -20.68 13.37 -11.87
N ALA A 140 -21.01 12.11 -11.59
CA ALA A 140 -21.84 11.28 -12.47
C ALA A 140 -23.35 11.61 -12.34
N CYS A 141 -23.79 12.07 -11.17
CA CYS A 141 -25.18 12.34 -10.88
C CYS A 141 -25.37 13.70 -10.18
N VAL A 142 -25.63 14.74 -10.98
CA VAL A 142 -25.80 16.12 -10.51
C VAL A 142 -27.01 16.28 -9.57
N ASN A 143 -28.07 15.50 -9.77
CA ASN A 143 -29.31 15.58 -9.00
C ASN A 143 -29.43 14.52 -7.89
N CYS A 144 -28.35 13.80 -7.57
CA CYS A 144 -28.37 12.78 -6.52
C CYS A 144 -28.31 13.39 -5.12
N VAL A 145 -28.91 12.71 -4.15
CA VAL A 145 -28.88 13.11 -2.74
C VAL A 145 -27.45 13.10 -2.22
N GLN A 146 -27.02 14.23 -1.69
CA GLN A 146 -25.73 14.39 -1.07
C GLN A 146 -25.72 13.71 0.31
N ILE A 147 -25.02 12.58 0.39
CA ILE A 147 -24.84 11.85 1.66
C ILE A 147 -23.48 12.19 2.28
N ARG A 148 -23.38 12.05 3.61
CA ARG A 148 -22.15 12.34 4.36
C ARG A 148 -21.00 11.43 3.90
N GLN A 149 -19.77 11.96 3.96
CA GLN A 149 -18.55 11.25 3.57
C GLN A 149 -18.35 9.93 4.33
N SER A 150 -18.72 9.88 5.61
CA SER A 150 -18.65 8.67 6.44
C SER A 150 -19.45 7.50 5.86
N TYR A 151 -20.62 7.74 5.26
CA TYR A 151 -21.40 6.68 4.60
C TYR A 151 -20.68 6.11 3.38
N TRP A 152 -20.02 6.95 2.57
CA TRP A 152 -19.20 6.49 1.45
C TRP A 152 -18.02 5.64 1.91
N ILE A 153 -17.37 6.02 3.02
CA ILE A 153 -16.28 5.25 3.63
C ILE A 153 -16.78 3.86 4.07
N VAL A 154 -17.93 3.78 4.74
CA VAL A 154 -18.52 2.50 5.18
C VAL A 154 -18.97 1.64 3.98
N MET A 155 -19.60 2.24 2.96
CA MET A 155 -19.99 1.54 1.74
C MET A 155 -18.76 0.97 1.02
N PHE A 156 -17.67 1.73 0.92
CA PHE A 156 -16.42 1.23 0.33
C PHE A 156 -15.83 0.09 1.17
N GLY A 157 -15.80 0.26 2.50
CA GLY A 157 -15.37 -0.77 3.44
C GLY A 157 -16.16 -2.07 3.33
N SER A 158 -17.46 -2.01 3.01
CA SER A 158 -18.32 -3.19 2.85
C SER A 158 -17.82 -4.16 1.77
N ILE A 159 -17.18 -3.65 0.70
CA ILE A 159 -16.59 -4.45 -0.38
C ILE A 159 -15.51 -5.38 0.17
N HIS A 160 -14.74 -4.91 1.16
CA HIS A 160 -13.65 -5.67 1.74
C HIS A 160 -14.10 -6.84 2.60
N PHE A 161 -15.34 -6.85 3.12
CA PHE A 161 -15.85 -8.02 3.83
C PHE A 161 -15.93 -9.25 2.92
N PHE A 162 -16.23 -9.06 1.64
CA PHE A 162 -16.29 -10.15 0.66
C PHE A 162 -14.90 -10.52 0.13
N LEU A 163 -14.12 -9.52 -0.30
CA LEU A 163 -12.80 -9.77 -0.91
C LEU A 163 -11.75 -10.26 0.09
N SER A 164 -11.86 -9.88 1.37
CA SER A 164 -10.94 -10.39 2.41
C SER A 164 -11.08 -11.90 2.62
N GLN A 165 -12.14 -12.55 2.16
CA GLN A 165 -12.31 -14.00 2.33
C GLN A 165 -11.47 -14.83 1.34
N LEU A 166 -10.84 -14.19 0.34
CA LEU A 166 -9.96 -14.85 -0.61
C LEU A 166 -8.78 -15.54 0.10
N PRO A 167 -8.44 -16.80 -0.24
CA PRO A 167 -7.55 -17.61 0.61
C PRO A 167 -6.09 -17.14 0.66
N ASN A 168 -5.56 -16.57 -0.42
CA ASN A 168 -4.13 -16.24 -0.56
C ASN A 168 -3.85 -15.20 -1.65
N PHE A 169 -2.60 -14.70 -1.71
CA PHE A 169 -2.11 -13.76 -2.73
C PHE A 169 -2.34 -14.24 -4.17
N ASN A 170 -2.19 -15.54 -4.44
CA ASN A 170 -2.45 -16.10 -5.78
C ASN A 170 -3.91 -15.90 -6.22
N SER A 171 -4.85 -15.90 -5.26
CA SER A 171 -6.28 -15.64 -5.53
C SER A 171 -6.57 -14.16 -5.72
N VAL A 172 -5.70 -13.29 -5.20
CA VAL A 172 -5.76 -11.82 -5.35
C VAL A 172 -5.00 -11.36 -6.60
N ALA A 173 -4.24 -12.24 -7.27
CA ALA A 173 -3.43 -11.88 -8.44
C ALA A 173 -4.20 -11.12 -9.53
N GLY A 174 -5.42 -11.55 -9.86
CA GLY A 174 -6.28 -10.85 -10.82
C GLY A 174 -6.71 -9.46 -10.34
N VAL A 175 -7.09 -9.34 -9.07
CA VAL A 175 -7.48 -8.07 -8.44
C VAL A 175 -6.28 -7.11 -8.38
N SER A 176 -5.10 -7.62 -8.05
CA SER A 176 -3.86 -6.84 -8.00
C SER A 176 -3.40 -6.43 -9.39
N LEU A 177 -3.54 -7.28 -10.42
CA LEU A 177 -3.26 -6.89 -11.79
C LEU A 177 -4.18 -5.74 -12.24
N ALA A 178 -5.49 -5.86 -11.98
CA ALA A 178 -6.43 -4.78 -12.26
C ALA A 178 -6.04 -3.50 -11.52
N ALA A 179 -5.69 -3.59 -10.24
CA ALA A 179 -5.27 -2.46 -9.43
C ALA A 179 -3.99 -1.80 -9.98
N ALA A 180 -2.99 -2.57 -10.41
CA ALA A 180 -1.79 -2.05 -11.04
C ALA A 180 -2.13 -1.28 -12.33
N VAL A 181 -2.95 -1.85 -13.22
CA VAL A 181 -3.36 -1.16 -14.46
C VAL A 181 -4.09 0.14 -14.15
N MET A 182 -4.98 0.13 -13.16
CA MET A 182 -5.70 1.33 -12.74
C MET A 182 -4.77 2.39 -12.17
N SER A 183 -3.70 2.02 -11.44
CA SER A 183 -2.75 3.00 -10.93
C SER A 183 -1.87 3.66 -11.97
N LEU A 184 -1.43 2.92 -12.99
CA LEU A 184 -0.81 3.53 -14.15
C LEU A 184 -1.79 4.49 -14.84
N SER A 185 -3.06 4.10 -14.96
CA SER A 185 -4.08 4.87 -15.67
C SER A 185 -4.41 6.19 -14.97
N TYR A 186 -4.79 6.15 -13.68
CA TYR A 186 -5.12 7.39 -12.97
C TYR A 186 -3.88 8.30 -12.79
N SER A 187 -2.67 7.73 -12.63
CA SER A 187 -1.44 8.52 -12.55
C SER A 187 -1.17 9.22 -13.88
N THR A 188 -1.38 8.51 -14.99
CA THR A 188 -1.27 9.07 -16.35
C THR A 188 -2.27 10.19 -16.56
N ILE A 189 -3.52 10.01 -16.16
CA ILE A 189 -4.54 11.06 -16.22
C ILE A 189 -4.13 12.26 -15.37
N ALA A 190 -3.58 12.05 -14.17
CA ALA A 190 -3.15 13.12 -13.29
C ALA A 190 -2.06 14.00 -13.94
N TRP A 191 -0.96 13.41 -14.41
CA TRP A 191 0.13 14.21 -14.99
C TRP A 191 -0.20 14.71 -16.41
N ALA A 192 -0.81 13.89 -17.27
CA ALA A 192 -1.16 14.30 -18.63
C ALA A 192 -2.29 15.34 -18.62
N GLY A 193 -3.27 15.17 -17.73
CA GLY A 193 -4.32 16.16 -17.49
C GLY A 193 -3.71 17.50 -17.04
N SER A 194 -2.77 17.46 -16.09
CA SER A 194 -2.07 18.66 -15.61
C SER A 194 -1.26 19.34 -16.73
N LEU A 195 -0.56 18.54 -17.55
CA LEU A 195 0.17 19.04 -18.70
C LEU A 195 -0.76 19.69 -19.73
N SER A 196 -1.89 19.05 -20.03
CA SER A 196 -2.87 19.52 -21.02
C SER A 196 -3.60 20.78 -20.58
N ARG A 197 -3.90 20.91 -19.28
CA ARG A 197 -4.47 22.12 -18.69
C ARG A 197 -3.46 23.27 -18.72
N GLY A 198 -2.17 22.94 -18.64
CA GLY A 198 -1.09 23.90 -18.62
C GLY A 198 -0.96 24.59 -17.26
N ARG A 199 0.00 25.51 -17.20
CA ARG A 199 0.31 26.29 -16.01
C ARG A 199 -0.86 27.23 -15.68
N MET A 200 -1.37 27.20 -14.45
CA MET A 200 -2.41 28.14 -14.02
C MET A 200 -1.91 29.59 -14.07
N GLU A 201 -2.82 30.51 -14.39
CA GLU A 201 -2.53 31.95 -14.36
C GLU A 201 -2.07 32.38 -12.96
N ASN A 202 -1.03 33.19 -12.88
CA ASN A 202 -0.45 33.70 -11.62
C ASN A 202 0.03 32.63 -10.62
N VAL A 203 0.35 31.41 -11.08
CA VAL A 203 0.87 30.37 -10.18
C VAL A 203 2.18 30.83 -9.51
N SER A 204 2.20 30.66 -8.18
CA SER A 204 3.33 30.96 -7.32
C SER A 204 4.02 29.67 -6.89
N TYR A 205 5.36 29.71 -6.87
CA TYR A 205 6.22 28.66 -6.32
C TYR A 205 6.93 29.11 -5.04
N ALA A 206 6.49 30.22 -4.45
CA ALA A 206 6.90 30.58 -3.11
C ALA A 206 6.41 29.51 -2.13
N TYR A 207 7.11 29.37 -1.02
CA TYR A 207 6.62 28.56 0.10
C TYR A 207 5.29 29.12 0.59
N LYS A 208 4.36 28.22 0.94
CA LYS A 208 3.08 28.61 1.55
C LYS A 208 3.33 29.47 2.78
N LYS A 209 2.61 30.59 2.88
CA LYS A 209 2.68 31.49 4.04
C LYS A 209 1.96 30.83 5.21
N THR A 210 2.73 30.37 6.19
CA THR A 210 2.24 29.80 7.45
C THR A 210 3.06 30.34 8.61
N SER A 211 2.62 30.15 9.86
CA SER A 211 3.48 30.40 11.02
C SER A 211 4.71 29.49 10.96
N VAL A 212 5.78 29.83 11.69
CA VAL A 212 7.01 29.02 11.73
C VAL A 212 6.71 27.60 12.21
N GLU A 213 5.90 27.47 13.26
CA GLU A 213 5.49 26.18 13.83
C GLU A 213 4.70 25.35 12.81
N ASP A 214 3.68 25.93 12.17
CA ASP A 214 2.88 25.24 11.16
C ASP A 214 3.75 24.86 9.94
N SER A 215 4.68 25.73 9.52
CA SER A 215 5.62 25.42 8.45
C SER A 215 6.47 24.19 8.77
N MET A 216 6.98 24.08 10.00
CA MET A 216 7.77 22.92 10.43
C MET A 216 6.93 21.65 10.37
N PHE A 217 5.72 21.65 10.95
CA PHE A 217 4.83 20.48 10.93
C PHE A 217 4.47 20.05 9.50
N ARG A 218 4.23 21.00 8.60
CA ARG A 218 3.89 20.69 7.20
C ARG A 218 5.07 20.17 6.40
N VAL A 219 6.30 20.64 6.67
CA VAL A 219 7.51 20.04 6.09
C VAL A 219 7.67 18.59 6.55
N PHE A 220 7.50 18.30 7.84
CA PHE A 220 7.53 16.92 8.34
C PHE A 220 6.42 16.06 7.75
N ASN A 221 5.22 16.62 7.59
CA ASN A 221 4.11 15.94 6.92
C ASN A 221 4.45 15.61 5.46
N ALA A 222 5.02 16.55 4.71
CA ALA A 222 5.45 16.34 3.32
C ALA A 222 6.53 15.26 3.19
N LEU A 223 7.52 15.23 4.10
CA LEU A 223 8.51 14.14 4.16
C LEU A 223 7.84 12.78 4.45
N GLY A 224 6.85 12.77 5.34
CA GLY A 224 6.01 11.61 5.62
C GLY A 224 5.19 11.14 4.42
N GLN A 225 4.60 12.06 3.65
CA GLN A 225 3.85 11.76 2.43
C GLN A 225 4.75 11.13 1.35
N ILE A 226 5.95 11.69 1.13
CA ILE A 226 6.92 11.10 0.18
C ILE A 226 7.33 9.72 0.67
N SER A 227 7.63 9.55 1.95
CA SER A 227 8.01 8.25 2.52
C SER A 227 6.89 7.21 2.38
N PHE A 228 5.65 7.60 2.67
CA PHE A 228 4.45 6.77 2.53
C PHE A 228 4.21 6.33 1.08
N ALA A 229 4.49 7.19 0.10
CA ALA A 229 4.36 6.83 -1.31
C ALA A 229 5.27 5.64 -1.71
N TYR A 230 6.32 5.34 -0.95
CA TYR A 230 7.24 4.22 -1.22
C TYR A 230 7.04 3.00 -0.30
N ALA A 231 5.90 2.85 0.38
CA ALA A 231 5.67 1.85 1.44
C ALA A 231 5.63 0.35 1.04
N GLY A 232 6.12 -0.04 -0.15
CA GLY A 232 6.02 -1.42 -0.66
C GLY A 232 6.85 -2.48 0.08
N HIS A 233 7.81 -2.07 0.91
CA HIS A 233 8.72 -2.97 1.65
C HIS A 233 8.00 -3.91 2.60
N ALA A 234 6.91 -3.46 3.24
CA ALA A 234 6.22 -4.22 4.28
C ALA A 234 5.58 -5.54 3.79
N VAL A 235 5.50 -5.76 2.48
CA VAL A 235 4.93 -6.95 1.83
C VAL A 235 5.90 -7.65 0.88
N ALA A 236 7.15 -7.17 0.76
CA ALA A 236 8.08 -7.65 -0.26
C ALA A 236 8.48 -9.12 -0.05
N LEU A 237 8.73 -9.53 1.19
CA LEU A 237 9.10 -10.91 1.52
C LEU A 237 7.93 -11.86 1.27
N GLU A 238 6.70 -11.45 1.62
CA GLU A 238 5.49 -12.22 1.36
C GLU A 238 5.20 -12.38 -0.13
N ILE A 239 5.49 -11.35 -0.96
CA ILE A 239 5.42 -11.45 -2.42
C ILE A 239 6.48 -12.43 -2.93
N GLN A 240 7.72 -12.32 -2.47
CA GLN A 240 8.82 -13.20 -2.88
C GLN A 240 8.57 -14.67 -2.49
N ALA A 241 7.93 -14.90 -1.35
CA ALA A 241 7.53 -16.22 -0.87
C ALA A 241 6.58 -16.95 -1.83
N THR A 242 5.85 -16.23 -2.70
CA THR A 242 4.97 -16.84 -3.72
C THR A 242 5.74 -17.41 -4.92
N ILE A 243 6.99 -16.98 -5.10
CA ILE A 243 7.85 -17.40 -6.22
C ILE A 243 8.55 -18.72 -5.87
N PRO A 244 8.54 -19.70 -6.78
CA PRO A 244 9.32 -20.92 -6.63
C PRO A 244 10.80 -20.63 -6.44
N SER A 245 11.45 -21.36 -5.55
CA SER A 245 12.90 -21.25 -5.35
C SER A 245 13.54 -22.64 -5.37
N THR A 246 14.69 -22.73 -6.03
CA THR A 246 15.54 -23.92 -6.03
C THR A 246 17.00 -23.48 -5.88
N PRO A 247 17.91 -24.34 -5.40
CA PRO A 247 19.34 -24.00 -5.34
C PRO A 247 19.92 -23.53 -6.68
N ALA A 248 19.43 -24.06 -7.80
CA ALA A 248 19.84 -23.66 -9.15
C ALA A 248 19.16 -22.38 -9.66
N LYS A 249 17.96 -22.06 -9.17
CA LYS A 249 17.16 -20.89 -9.56
C LYS A 249 16.54 -20.25 -8.32
N PRO A 250 17.30 -19.43 -7.58
CA PRO A 250 16.82 -18.80 -6.35
C PRO A 250 15.75 -17.74 -6.66
N SER A 251 14.77 -17.58 -5.77
CA SER A 251 13.63 -16.66 -5.96
C SER A 251 14.06 -15.19 -6.08
N ARG A 252 15.23 -14.83 -5.52
CA ARG A 252 15.80 -13.48 -5.59
C ARG A 252 15.99 -12.95 -7.02
N ILE A 253 16.27 -13.82 -7.99
CA ILE A 253 16.50 -13.41 -9.40
C ILE A 253 15.19 -12.94 -10.05
N PRO A 254 14.12 -13.76 -10.15
CA PRO A 254 12.84 -13.30 -10.69
C PRO A 254 12.20 -12.21 -9.83
N MET A 255 12.37 -12.24 -8.50
CA MET A 255 11.88 -11.17 -7.62
C MET A 255 12.55 -9.83 -7.95
N TRP A 256 13.89 -9.79 -8.07
CA TRP A 256 14.62 -8.58 -8.41
C TRP A 256 14.24 -8.04 -9.80
N LYS A 257 14.09 -8.91 -10.79
CA LYS A 257 13.59 -8.51 -12.11
C LYS A 257 12.21 -7.85 -12.00
N GLY A 258 11.32 -8.43 -11.19
CA GLY A 258 9.99 -7.90 -10.97
C GLY A 258 10.00 -6.55 -10.25
N ALA A 259 10.85 -6.40 -9.23
CA ALA A 259 11.02 -5.16 -8.45
C ALA A 259 11.61 -4.03 -9.30
N VAL A 260 12.64 -4.28 -10.11
CA VAL A 260 13.21 -3.27 -11.02
C VAL A 260 12.16 -2.77 -12.01
N ALA A 261 11.36 -3.66 -12.60
CA ALA A 261 10.26 -3.27 -13.48
C ALA A 261 9.21 -2.43 -12.73
N ALA A 262 8.85 -2.80 -11.50
CA ALA A 262 7.92 -2.03 -10.67
C ALA A 262 8.47 -0.64 -10.32
N TYR A 263 9.76 -0.52 -10.00
CA TYR A 263 10.41 0.77 -9.69
C TYR A 263 10.53 1.68 -10.90
N PHE A 264 10.71 1.12 -12.10
CA PHE A 264 10.65 1.87 -13.35
C PHE A 264 9.24 2.44 -13.59
N ILE A 265 8.21 1.59 -13.49
CA ILE A 265 6.80 2.01 -13.59
C ILE A 265 6.48 3.08 -12.54
N ASN A 266 6.96 2.89 -11.31
CA ASN A 266 6.82 3.83 -10.22
C ASN A 266 7.45 5.18 -10.58
N ALA A 267 8.66 5.21 -11.15
CA ALA A 267 9.29 6.45 -11.58
C ALA A 267 8.46 7.18 -12.65
N VAL A 268 7.92 6.44 -13.63
CA VAL A 268 7.05 6.98 -14.68
C VAL A 268 5.73 7.53 -14.13
N CYS A 269 5.24 7.03 -12.99
CA CYS A 269 4.05 7.58 -12.34
C CYS A 269 4.40 8.76 -11.43
N TYR A 270 5.42 8.62 -10.58
CA TYR A 270 5.65 9.51 -9.44
C TYR A 270 6.30 10.82 -9.86
N PHE A 271 7.39 10.75 -10.64
CA PHE A 271 8.11 11.96 -11.01
C PHE A 271 7.27 12.88 -11.91
N PRO A 272 6.57 12.38 -12.95
CA PRO A 272 5.69 13.23 -13.74
C PRO A 272 4.53 13.79 -12.94
N VAL A 273 3.87 13.00 -12.08
CA VAL A 273 2.78 13.52 -11.23
C VAL A 273 3.31 14.62 -10.31
N ALA A 274 4.40 14.38 -9.59
CA ALA A 274 4.99 15.35 -8.68
C ALA A 274 5.43 16.63 -9.38
N PHE A 275 6.22 16.51 -10.47
CA PHE A 275 6.81 17.67 -11.13
C PHE A 275 5.82 18.42 -12.02
N ILE A 276 5.06 17.72 -12.86
CA ILE A 276 4.08 18.38 -13.75
C ILE A 276 2.92 18.91 -12.92
N GLY A 277 2.47 18.18 -11.91
CA GLY A 277 1.44 18.64 -10.99
C GLY A 277 1.84 19.90 -10.23
N TYR A 278 3.04 19.89 -9.64
CA TYR A 278 3.54 21.07 -8.94
C TYR A 278 3.82 22.23 -9.91
N TRP A 279 4.30 21.96 -11.13
CA TRP A 279 4.45 22.98 -12.17
C TRP A 279 3.10 23.58 -12.62
N ALA A 280 2.04 22.78 -12.71
CA ALA A 280 0.75 23.26 -13.14
C ALA A 280 0.08 24.15 -12.07
N PHE A 281 0.16 23.75 -10.79
CA PHE A 281 -0.65 24.31 -9.70
C PHE A 281 0.14 25.06 -8.62
N GLY A 282 1.46 24.87 -8.54
CA GLY A 282 2.34 25.55 -7.59
C GLY A 282 1.94 25.33 -6.14
N GLN A 283 1.97 26.39 -5.35
CA GLN A 283 1.56 26.33 -3.95
C GLN A 283 0.07 25.99 -3.76
N ASP A 284 -0.80 26.22 -4.75
CA ASP A 284 -2.26 26.06 -4.60
C ASP A 284 -2.76 24.67 -4.97
N VAL A 285 -1.84 23.70 -5.09
CA VAL A 285 -2.20 22.30 -5.31
C VAL A 285 -2.92 21.73 -4.08
N GLU A 286 -3.97 20.94 -4.33
CA GLU A 286 -4.74 20.24 -3.31
C GLU A 286 -4.03 18.96 -2.87
N ASP A 287 -4.45 18.38 -1.75
CA ASP A 287 -3.93 17.11 -1.21
C ASP A 287 -4.08 15.93 -2.18
N ASN A 288 -5.07 16.00 -3.06
CA ASN A 288 -5.28 15.11 -4.19
C ASN A 288 -5.33 15.92 -5.49
N ILE A 289 -4.30 15.77 -6.32
CA ILE A 289 -4.18 16.48 -7.61
C ILE A 289 -5.38 16.32 -8.56
N LEU A 290 -6.15 15.23 -8.46
CA LEU A 290 -7.34 15.04 -9.29
C LEU A 290 -8.40 16.13 -9.04
N LEU A 291 -8.39 16.74 -7.85
CA LEU A 291 -9.29 17.85 -7.50
C LEU A 291 -8.90 19.14 -8.23
N ASN A 292 -7.61 19.38 -8.48
CA ASN A 292 -7.14 20.56 -9.20
C ASN A 292 -7.48 20.54 -10.70
N LEU A 293 -7.66 19.35 -11.31
CA LEU A 293 -7.88 19.24 -12.77
C LEU A 293 -9.19 19.90 -13.23
N GLN A 294 -10.25 19.85 -12.43
CA GLN A 294 -11.62 20.41 -12.63
C GLN A 294 -12.36 20.14 -13.96
N ARG A 295 -11.67 19.96 -15.11
CA ARG A 295 -12.23 19.64 -16.43
C ARG A 295 -11.29 18.74 -17.26
N PRO A 296 -11.84 17.90 -18.17
CA PRO A 296 -13.26 17.61 -18.35
C PRO A 296 -13.79 16.66 -17.25
N ALA A 297 -15.04 16.87 -16.82
CA ALA A 297 -15.61 16.19 -15.64
C ALA A 297 -15.62 14.66 -15.76
N TRP A 298 -15.91 14.12 -16.95
CA TRP A 298 -15.94 12.68 -17.18
C TRP A 298 -14.57 12.02 -16.95
N LEU A 299 -13.48 12.71 -17.30
CA LEU A 299 -12.12 12.20 -17.16
C LEU A 299 -11.75 12.13 -15.68
N ILE A 300 -12.10 13.16 -14.92
CA ILE A 300 -11.86 13.22 -13.48
C ILE A 300 -12.72 12.19 -12.75
N ALA A 301 -13.98 12.03 -13.14
CA ALA A 301 -14.84 10.96 -12.63
C ALA A 301 -14.24 9.59 -12.90
N SER A 302 -13.76 9.33 -14.13
CA SER A 302 -13.10 8.07 -14.48
C SER A 302 -11.83 7.82 -13.65
N ALA A 303 -11.01 8.85 -13.42
CA ALA A 303 -9.81 8.74 -12.59
C ALA A 303 -10.15 8.40 -11.14
N ASN A 304 -11.19 9.02 -10.57
CA ASN A 304 -11.66 8.67 -9.21
C ASN A 304 -12.13 7.22 -9.14
N LEU A 305 -12.86 6.72 -10.16
CA LEU A 305 -13.27 5.31 -10.22
C LEU A 305 -12.07 4.37 -10.37
N MET A 306 -11.05 4.74 -11.15
CA MET A 306 -9.80 3.99 -11.25
C MET A 306 -9.08 3.92 -9.90
N VAL A 307 -9.03 5.02 -9.13
CA VAL A 307 -8.49 5.02 -7.76
C VAL A 307 -9.27 4.07 -6.86
N VAL A 308 -10.61 4.07 -6.92
CA VAL A 308 -11.46 3.12 -6.17
C VAL A 308 -11.07 1.66 -6.48
N ILE A 309 -10.96 1.29 -7.76
CA ILE A 309 -10.59 -0.08 -8.16
C ILE A 309 -9.16 -0.41 -7.70
N HIS A 310 -8.24 0.55 -7.81
CA HIS A 310 -6.87 0.37 -7.35
C HIS A 310 -6.80 0.10 -5.84
N VAL A 311 -7.40 0.97 -5.02
CA VAL A 311 -7.32 0.84 -3.56
C VAL A 311 -8.03 -0.41 -3.06
N ILE A 312 -9.00 -0.95 -3.81
CA ILE A 312 -9.59 -2.27 -3.52
C ILE A 312 -8.51 -3.36 -3.53
N GLY A 313 -7.69 -3.40 -4.59
CA GLY A 313 -6.62 -4.39 -4.72
C GLY A 313 -5.46 -4.15 -3.76
N SER A 314 -5.07 -2.90 -3.56
CA SER A 314 -3.98 -2.54 -2.64
C SER A 314 -4.31 -2.90 -1.20
N TYR A 315 -5.54 -2.67 -0.75
CA TYR A 315 -6.00 -3.17 0.55
C TYR A 315 -5.80 -4.68 0.68
N GLN A 316 -6.17 -5.48 -0.35
CA GLN A 316 -5.98 -6.93 -0.26
C GLN A 316 -4.50 -7.30 -0.14
N VAL A 317 -3.60 -6.57 -0.82
CA VAL A 317 -2.15 -6.82 -0.76
C VAL A 317 -1.59 -6.57 0.64
N TYR A 318 -2.00 -5.48 1.31
CA TYR A 318 -1.53 -5.15 2.66
C TYR A 318 -2.24 -5.92 3.78
N ALA A 319 -3.50 -6.28 3.60
CA ALA A 319 -4.27 -7.02 4.61
C ALA A 319 -3.93 -8.52 4.67
N MET A 320 -3.51 -9.14 3.57
CA MET A 320 -3.22 -10.60 3.52
C MET A 320 -2.17 -11.05 4.54
N PRO A 321 -1.02 -10.38 4.72
CA PRO A 321 -0.05 -10.72 5.76
C PRO A 321 -0.63 -10.58 7.18
N VAL A 322 -1.43 -9.55 7.42
CA VAL A 322 -2.09 -9.31 8.71
C VAL A 322 -3.11 -10.40 9.03
N PHE A 323 -3.94 -10.78 8.05
CA PHE A 323 -4.90 -11.87 8.19
C PHE A 323 -4.22 -13.18 8.56
N ASP A 324 -3.15 -13.52 7.85
CA ASP A 324 -2.41 -14.75 8.09
C ASP A 324 -1.69 -14.73 9.47
N MET A 325 -1.20 -13.58 9.89
CA MET A 325 -0.68 -13.40 11.26
C MET A 325 -1.78 -13.58 12.31
N MET A 326 -2.95 -12.94 12.15
CA MET A 326 -4.06 -13.04 13.09
C MET A 326 -4.60 -14.46 13.18
N GLU A 327 -4.84 -15.13 12.04
CA GLU A 327 -5.28 -16.52 12.00
C GLU A 327 -4.27 -17.44 12.71
N ARG A 328 -2.97 -17.28 12.45
CA ARG A 328 -1.93 -18.04 13.16
C ARG A 328 -1.91 -17.79 14.66
N MET A 329 -2.12 -16.56 15.09
CA MET A 329 -2.23 -16.23 16.51
C MET A 329 -3.45 -16.90 17.15
N MET A 330 -4.60 -16.87 16.48
CA MET A 330 -5.82 -17.53 16.94
C MET A 330 -5.65 -19.06 17.06
N MET A 331 -4.96 -19.68 16.10
CA MET A 331 -4.66 -21.11 16.14
C MET A 331 -3.66 -21.46 17.26
N LYS A 332 -2.54 -20.73 17.38
CA LYS A 332 -1.47 -21.10 18.32
C LYS A 332 -1.76 -20.74 19.77
N ARG A 333 -2.39 -19.57 20.01
CA ARG A 333 -2.60 -19.04 21.36
C ARG A 333 -3.95 -19.44 21.96
N PHE A 334 -4.98 -19.52 21.12
CA PHE A 334 -6.36 -19.80 21.55
C PHE A 334 -6.85 -21.18 21.09
N ASN A 335 -6.00 -21.97 20.44
CA ASN A 335 -6.27 -23.35 20.01
C ASN A 335 -7.53 -23.50 19.12
N PHE A 336 -7.86 -22.46 18.35
CA PHE A 336 -8.96 -22.53 17.38
C PHE A 336 -8.62 -23.47 16.22
N ARG A 337 -9.62 -24.23 15.75
CA ARG A 337 -9.46 -25.11 14.58
C ARG A 337 -9.34 -24.27 13.31
N GLN A 338 -8.37 -24.61 12.47
CA GLN A 338 -8.25 -24.02 11.13
C GLN A 338 -9.50 -24.35 10.32
N GLY A 339 -10.11 -23.34 9.72
CA GLY A 339 -11.31 -23.53 8.92
C GLY A 339 -11.92 -22.23 8.43
N PHE A 340 -12.97 -22.38 7.63
CA PHE A 340 -13.67 -21.26 7.00
C PHE A 340 -14.30 -20.31 8.03
N CYS A 341 -14.85 -20.83 9.13
CA CYS A 341 -15.44 -20.00 10.19
C CYS A 341 -14.41 -19.08 10.87
N LEU A 342 -13.21 -19.61 11.18
CA LEU A 342 -12.13 -18.80 11.77
C LEU A 342 -11.74 -17.67 10.80
N ARG A 343 -11.59 -17.99 9.52
CA ARG A 343 -11.29 -17.00 8.48
C ARG A 343 -12.34 -15.90 8.42
N ILE A 344 -13.63 -16.26 8.34
CA ILE A 344 -14.72 -15.28 8.29
C ILE A 344 -14.67 -14.37 9.51
N ILE A 345 -14.61 -14.94 10.71
CA ILE A 345 -14.69 -14.16 11.95
C ILE A 345 -13.49 -13.23 12.07
N THR A 346 -12.27 -13.78 11.95
CA THR A 346 -11.03 -13.01 12.16
C THR A 346 -10.86 -11.92 11.12
N ARG A 347 -11.10 -12.20 9.84
CA ARG A 347 -10.94 -11.21 8.77
C ARG A 347 -12.05 -10.18 8.76
N SER A 348 -13.30 -10.58 9.00
CA SER A 348 -14.41 -9.62 9.10
C SER A 348 -14.26 -8.69 10.30
N ALA A 349 -13.80 -9.21 11.46
CA ALA A 349 -13.51 -8.38 12.62
C ALA A 349 -12.39 -7.36 12.33
N TYR A 350 -11.35 -7.78 11.60
CA TYR A 350 -10.31 -6.85 11.16
C TYR A 350 -10.89 -5.75 10.26
N VAL A 351 -11.62 -6.10 9.20
CA VAL A 351 -12.22 -5.11 8.28
C VAL A 351 -13.16 -4.16 9.03
N ALA A 352 -14.01 -4.68 9.92
CA ALA A 352 -14.93 -3.88 10.74
C ALA A 352 -14.18 -2.86 11.59
N SER A 353 -13.09 -3.27 12.27
CA SER A 353 -12.26 -2.35 13.07
C SER A 353 -11.65 -1.22 12.23
N LYS A 354 -11.31 -1.47 10.95
CA LYS A 354 -10.77 -0.43 10.06
C LYS A 354 -11.85 0.51 9.55
N CYS A 355 -13.05 0.00 9.27
CA CYS A 355 -14.19 0.84 8.89
C CYS A 355 -14.54 1.83 10.00
N ASP A 356 -14.57 1.35 11.25
CA ASP A 356 -14.86 2.17 12.43
C ASP A 356 -13.82 3.29 12.58
N VAL A 357 -12.53 2.93 12.65
CA VAL A 357 -11.43 3.90 12.77
C VAL A 357 -11.39 4.88 11.59
N ALA A 358 -11.60 4.42 10.36
CA ALA A 358 -11.61 5.29 9.18
C ALA A 358 -12.77 6.30 9.23
N SER A 359 -13.94 5.88 9.71
CA SER A 359 -15.11 6.75 9.84
C SER A 359 -14.94 7.79 10.96
N ASP A 360 -14.33 7.39 12.09
CA ASP A 360 -14.02 8.29 13.21
C ASP A 360 -12.93 9.30 12.85
N GLN A 361 -11.88 8.89 12.13
CA GLN A 361 -10.86 9.81 11.64
C GLN A 361 -11.46 10.90 10.74
N GLU A 362 -12.38 10.54 9.84
CA GLU A 362 -13.04 11.52 8.99
C GLU A 362 -13.95 12.45 9.81
N ALA A 363 -14.68 11.93 10.81
CA ALA A 363 -15.50 12.75 11.69
C ALA A 363 -14.66 13.78 12.47
N LYS A 364 -13.51 13.35 13.00
CA LYS A 364 -12.55 14.24 13.68
C LYS A 364 -11.97 15.28 12.73
N ALA A 365 -11.60 14.90 11.50
CA ALA A 365 -11.07 15.82 10.51
C ALA A 365 -12.08 16.95 10.20
N ILE A 366 -13.36 16.61 10.06
CA ILE A 366 -14.43 17.60 9.86
C ILE A 366 -14.54 18.53 11.08
N GLN A 367 -14.48 17.98 12.30
CA GLN A 367 -14.56 18.78 13.52
C GLN A 367 -13.40 19.77 13.64
N TRP A 368 -12.17 19.35 13.34
CA TRP A 368 -10.99 20.23 13.33
C TRP A 368 -11.11 21.34 12.30
N GLN A 369 -11.58 21.04 11.09
CA GLN A 369 -11.83 22.06 10.07
C GLN A 369 -12.87 23.09 10.51
N MET A 370 -13.92 22.66 11.21
CA MET A 370 -14.93 23.59 11.75
C MET A 370 -14.38 24.48 12.86
N VAL A 371 -13.48 23.95 13.72
CA VAL A 371 -12.80 24.74 14.75
C VAL A 371 -11.89 25.80 14.12
N ASP A 372 -11.08 25.42 13.12
CA ASP A 372 -10.19 26.36 12.41
C ASP A 372 -10.96 27.48 11.69
N GLN A 373 -12.20 27.21 11.22
CA GLN A 373 -13.04 28.23 10.59
C GLN A 373 -13.74 29.16 11.59
N LEU A 374 -13.85 28.77 12.86
CA LEU A 374 -14.56 29.54 13.88
C LEU A 374 -13.65 30.49 14.69
N GLY A 375 -12.32 30.39 14.53
CA GLY A 375 -11.35 31.29 15.14
C GLY A 375 -10.93 30.89 16.54
#